data_AF-A0A6M2C5W4-F1
#
_entry.id   AF-A0A6M2C5W4-F1
#
_cell.length_a   1.000
_cell.length_b   1.000
_cell.length_c   1.000
_cell.angle_alpha   90.00
_cell.angle_beta   90.00
_cell.angle_gamma   90.00
#
_symmetry.space_group_name_H-M   'P 1'
#
loop_
_entity.id
_entity.type
_entity.pdbx_description
1 polymer ?
#
loop_
_entity_poly.entity_id
_entity_poly.type
_entity_poly.pdbx_seq_one_letter_code
_entity_poly.pdbx_strand_id
1 'polypeptide(L)'
;MTLQVFYDIKEAKKDKSYQPDMSKLRKVPFWDTTFDRIDWKQNKIAVVKRVFSRGTEIEQEEIIRFYGKDVVECIKLLDRQL
;
A
#
# COMPACT_ATOMS: atom_id res chain seq x y z
N MET A 1 -8.24 26.58 14.96
CA MET A 1 -6.86 26.57 14.44
C MET A 1 -6.03 25.36 14.87
N THR A 2 -6.54 24.40 15.65
CA THR A 2 -5.79 23.20 16.05
C THR A 2 -5.80 22.11 14.97
N LEU A 3 -6.94 21.91 14.29
CA LEU A 3 -7.10 20.92 13.22
C LEU A 3 -6.12 21.12 12.05
N GLN A 4 -5.90 22.37 11.63
CA GLN A 4 -4.98 22.70 10.55
C GLN A 4 -3.55 22.27 10.90
N VAL A 5 -3.09 22.60 12.10
CA VAL A 5 -1.75 22.24 12.59
C VAL A 5 -1.55 20.72 12.65
N PHE A 6 -2.56 19.96 13.10
CA PHE A 6 -2.48 18.49 13.08
C PHE A 6 -2.40 17.92 11.66
N TYR A 7 -3.09 18.54 10.71
CA TYR A 7 -3.06 18.15 9.30
C TYR A 7 -1.67 18.40 8.70
N ASP A 8 -1.12 19.60 8.90
CA ASP A 8 0.23 19.98 8.44
C ASP A 8 1.32 19.04 9.02
N ILE A 9 1.24 18.70 10.31
CA ILE A 9 2.16 17.74 10.96
C ILE A 9 2.04 16.35 10.33
N LYS A 10 0.82 15.91 9.99
CA LYS A 10 0.58 14.61 9.35
C LYS A 10 1.15 14.57 7.94
N GLU A 11 1.01 15.66 7.16
CA GLU A 11 1.57 15.77 5.82
C GLU A 11 3.10 15.86 5.84
N ALA A 12 3.69 16.58 6.79
CA ALA A 12 5.14 16.68 6.95
C ALA A 12 5.79 15.34 7.32
N LYS A 13 5.07 14.46 8.04
CA LYS A 13 5.52 13.11 8.40
C LYS A 13 5.27 12.06 7.31
N LYS A 14 4.59 12.39 6.22
CA LYS A 14 4.44 11.46 5.10
C LYS A 14 5.77 11.35 4.36
N ASP A 15 6.40 10.20 4.50
CA ASP A 15 7.54 9.79 3.68
C ASP A 15 7.08 9.61 2.21
N LYS A 16 7.17 10.67 1.41
CA LYS A 16 6.85 10.61 -0.04
C LYS A 16 7.76 9.65 -0.82
N SER A 17 8.91 9.29 -0.25
CA SER A 17 9.89 8.38 -0.87
C SER A 17 9.51 6.90 -0.75
N TYR A 18 8.52 6.54 0.09
CA TYR A 18 8.13 5.14 0.29
C TYR A 18 7.03 4.75 -0.69
N GLN A 19 7.39 4.62 -1.96
CA GLN A 19 6.51 4.22 -3.04
C GLN A 19 7.12 3.07 -3.85
N PRO A 20 6.34 2.05 -4.24
CA PRO A 20 6.80 0.99 -5.13
C PRO A 20 6.98 1.51 -6.56
N ASP A 21 7.60 0.69 -7.42
CA ASP A 21 7.72 0.98 -8.85
C ASP A 21 6.31 1.06 -9.50
N MET A 22 5.83 2.29 -9.70
CA MET A 22 4.52 2.58 -10.29
C MET A 22 4.37 2.07 -11.73
N SER A 23 5.47 1.85 -12.44
CA SER A 23 5.47 1.29 -13.80
C SER A 23 5.09 -0.19 -13.83
N LYS A 24 5.25 -0.91 -12.71
CA LYS A 24 4.96 -2.34 -12.60
C LYS A 24 3.61 -2.63 -11.96
N LEU A 25 2.99 -1.63 -11.33
CA LEU A 25 1.68 -1.74 -10.68
C LEU A 25 0.60 -1.09 -11.54
N ARG A 26 -0.45 -1.84 -11.85
CA ARG A 26 -1.60 -1.29 -12.57
C ARG A 26 -2.44 -0.47 -11.61
N LYS A 27 -3.01 0.62 -12.12
CA LYS A 27 -3.96 1.46 -11.38
C LYS A 27 -5.35 0.84 -11.29
N VAL A 28 -5.66 -0.15 -12.15
CA VAL A 28 -6.98 -0.77 -12.30
C VAL A 28 -7.51 -1.43 -11.01
N PRO A 29 -6.71 -2.20 -10.23
CA PRO A 29 -7.18 -2.75 -8.96
C PRO A 29 -7.56 -1.67 -7.94
N PHE A 30 -7.02 -0.45 -8.09
CA PHE A 30 -7.21 0.69 -7.18
C PHE A 30 -8.23 1.70 -7.69
N TRP A 31 -9.19 1.30 -8.53
CA TRP A 31 -10.19 2.22 -9.10
C TRP A 31 -10.96 3.06 -8.06
N ASP A 32 -11.13 2.56 -6.85
CA ASP A 32 -11.83 3.22 -5.73
C ASP A 32 -10.91 4.14 -4.89
N THR A 33 -9.60 4.19 -5.18
CA THR A 33 -8.62 4.91 -4.35
C THR A 33 -7.65 5.70 -5.22
N THR A 34 -7.40 6.98 -4.88
CA THR A 34 -6.41 7.80 -5.58
C THR A 34 -5.01 7.21 -5.43
N PHE A 35 -4.54 6.46 -6.44
CA PHE A 35 -3.27 5.74 -6.48
C PHE A 35 -2.05 6.59 -6.09
N ASP A 36 -2.07 7.87 -6.49
CA ASP A 36 -1.03 8.87 -6.23
C ASP A 36 -0.96 9.32 -4.76
N ARG A 37 -2.07 9.20 -4.02
CA ARG A 37 -2.19 9.65 -2.61
C ARG A 37 -2.18 8.50 -1.60
N ILE A 38 -1.94 7.26 -2.06
CA ILE A 38 -1.91 6.10 -1.17
C ILE A 38 -0.72 6.21 -0.22
N ASP A 39 -0.99 6.18 1.08
CA ASP A 39 0.03 5.95 2.10
C ASP A 39 0.44 4.47 2.07
N TRP A 40 1.42 4.12 1.25
CA TRP A 40 1.92 2.74 1.11
C TRP A 40 2.41 2.15 2.43
N LYS A 41 2.88 2.98 3.37
CA LYS A 41 3.31 2.55 4.70
C LYS A 41 2.14 2.17 5.61
N GLN A 42 1.09 3.00 5.65
CA GLN A 42 -0.09 2.76 6.51
C GLN A 42 -1.05 1.73 5.92
N ASN A 43 -1.24 1.76 4.60
CA ASN A 43 -2.21 0.93 3.90
C ASN A 43 -1.62 -0.37 3.34
N LYS A 44 -0.44 -0.79 3.83
CA LYS A 44 0.25 -2.01 3.37
C LYS A 44 -0.66 -3.24 3.33
N ILE A 45 -1.50 -3.41 4.36
CA ILE A 45 -2.42 -4.55 4.47
C ILE A 45 -3.44 -4.53 3.33
N ALA A 46 -4.08 -3.38 3.11
CA ALA A 46 -5.10 -3.23 2.07
C ALA A 46 -4.51 -3.34 0.65
N VAL A 47 -3.31 -2.77 0.44
CA VAL A 47 -2.57 -2.86 -0.82
C VAL A 47 -2.23 -4.32 -1.13
N VAL A 48 -1.60 -5.02 -0.18
CA VAL A 48 -1.22 -6.44 -0.33
C VAL A 48 -2.46 -7.28 -0.63
N LYS A 49 -3.52 -7.19 0.19
CA LYS A 49 -4.76 -7.95 -0.06
C LYS A 49 -5.34 -7.69 -1.46
N ARG A 50 -5.43 -6.42 -1.87
CA ARG A 50 -6.01 -6.03 -3.16
C ARG A 50 -5.19 -6.57 -4.35
N VAL A 51 -3.85 -6.50 -4.27
CA VAL A 51 -2.95 -7.03 -5.30
C VAL A 51 -2.97 -8.56 -5.32
N PHE A 52 -3.03 -9.23 -4.17
CA PHE A 52 -3.16 -10.69 -4.13
C PHE A 52 -4.53 -11.20 -4.59
N SER A 53 -5.61 -10.45 -4.39
CA SER A 53 -6.95 -10.86 -4.83
C SER A 53 -7.24 -10.56 -6.30
N ARG A 54 -6.72 -9.47 -6.86
CA ARG A 54 -7.10 -8.98 -8.21
C ARG A 54 -5.92 -8.64 -9.12
N GLY A 55 -4.70 -8.63 -8.60
CA GLY A 55 -3.48 -8.30 -9.34
C GLY A 55 -2.89 -9.51 -10.05
N THR A 56 -2.05 -9.21 -11.02
CA THR A 56 -1.28 -10.18 -11.82
C THR A 56 -0.06 -10.68 -11.04
N GLU A 57 0.53 -11.81 -11.42
CA GLU A 57 1.73 -12.37 -10.76
C GLU A 57 2.90 -11.37 -10.70
N ILE A 58 3.10 -10.59 -11.76
CA ILE A 58 4.13 -9.53 -11.83
C ILE A 58 3.94 -8.48 -10.73
N GLU A 59 2.68 -8.11 -10.46
CA GLU A 59 2.33 -7.12 -9.44
C GLU A 59 2.53 -7.69 -8.03
N GLN A 60 2.20 -8.97 -7.85
CA GLN A 60 2.44 -9.68 -6.59
C GLN A 60 3.93 -9.74 -6.28
N GLU A 61 4.78 -10.08 -7.25
CA GLU A 61 6.23 -10.14 -7.07
C GLU A 61 6.82 -8.77 -6.71
N GLU A 62 6.36 -7.70 -7.36
CA GLU A 62 6.83 -6.35 -7.03
C GLU A 62 6.40 -5.91 -5.62
N ILE A 63 5.17 -6.25 -5.19
CA ILE A 63 4.69 -5.98 -3.83
C ILE A 63 5.48 -6.78 -2.78
N ILE A 64 5.83 -8.04 -3.09
CA ILE A 64 6.69 -8.87 -2.23
C ILE A 64 8.09 -8.27 -2.13
N ARG A 65 8.65 -7.77 -3.24
CA ARG A 65 9.95 -7.09 -3.27
C ARG A 65 9.93 -5.77 -2.50
N PHE A 66 8.85 -5.01 -2.59
CA PHE A 66 8.70 -3.70 -1.95
C PHE A 66 8.48 -3.80 -0.42
N TYR A 67 7.58 -4.67 0.03
CA TYR A 67 7.28 -4.83 1.47
C TYR A 67 8.11 -5.89 2.17
N GLY A 68 8.73 -6.80 1.42
CA GLY A 68 9.38 -7.99 1.94
C GLY A 68 8.42 -9.17 2.08
N LYS A 69 8.94 -10.37 1.82
CA LYS A 69 8.18 -11.62 1.87
C LYS A 69 7.58 -11.89 3.26
N ASP A 70 8.35 -11.62 4.31
CA ASP A 70 7.93 -11.80 5.71
C ASP A 70 6.63 -11.01 6.05
N VAL A 71 6.58 -9.74 5.63
CA VAL A 71 5.43 -8.85 5.87
C VAL A 71 4.20 -9.35 5.10
N VAL A 72 4.39 -9.75 3.85
CA VAL A 72 3.30 -10.28 3.01
C VAL A 72 2.76 -11.59 3.59
N GLU A 73 3.63 -12.47 4.06
CA GLU A 73 3.26 -13.75 4.65
C GLU A 73 2.48 -13.54 5.96
N CYS A 74 2.93 -12.63 6.82
CA CYS A 74 2.17 -12.22 8.01
C CYS A 74 0.78 -11.69 7.66
N ILE A 75 0.65 -10.87 6.62
CA ILE A 75 -0.65 -10.33 6.17
C ILE A 75 -1.58 -11.43 5.65
N LYS A 76 -1.04 -12.40 4.91
CA LYS A 76 -1.81 -13.56 4.42
C LYS A 76 -2.31 -14.44 5.57
N LEU A 77 -1.50 -14.63 6.60
CA LEU A 77 -1.90 -15.38 7.79
C LEU A 77 -3.02 -14.68 8.57
N LEU A 78 -2.96 -13.35 8.65
CA LEU A 78 -3.99 -12.53 9.30
C LEU A 78 -5.34 -12.58 8.57
N ASP A 79 -5.34 -12.78 7.25
CA ASP A 79 -6.56 -12.90 6.45
C ASP A 79 -7.30 -14.22 6.69
N ARG A 80 -6.57 -15.29 7.06
CA ARG A 80 -7.15 -16.62 7.31
C ARG A 80 -7.89 -16.72 8.66
N GLN A 81 -7.83 -15.69 9.51
CA GLN A 81 -8.43 -15.69 10.86
C GLN A 81 -9.81 -15.01 10.94
N LEU A 82 -10.41 -14.62 9.80
CA LEU A 82 -11.74 -14.01 9.69
C LEU A 82 -12.62 -14.83 8.73
#